data_AF-K8EVT8-F1
#
_entry.id   AF-K8EVT8-F1
#
_cell.length_a   1.000
_cell.length_b   1.000
_cell.length_c   1.000
_cell.angle_alpha   90.00
_cell.angle_beta   90.00
_cell.angle_gamma   90.00
#
_symmetry.space_group_name_H-M   'P 1'
#
loop_
_entity.id
_entity.type
_entity.pdbx_description
1 polymer ?
#
loop_
_entity_poly.entity_id
_entity_poly.type
_entity_poly.pdbx_seq_one_letter_code
_entity_poly.pdbx_strand_id
1 'polypeptide(L)'
;MGTNKARIDKSIKKILEGKTIDEAKLSMPEITSTIKSNFIDKEVSEQSYQSIVGVVGGKLSKFYELDEDECEEIANDLIKREQWVNEIMELVEEDADTEMSDILLKALRIALGETVKEEQDETYFVEKMLYQIVFLSLENTMQGALESLGEGITIPQIRKEFIKPLADKLFENDVKENISKLVKGKITLAIVNEQIADKLKNFGGF
;
A
#
# COMPACT_ATOMS: atom_id res chain seq x y z
N MET A 1 -10.41 -27.42 -1.30
CA MET A 1 -11.17 -26.16 -1.46
C MET A 1 -10.20 -25.10 -1.94
N GLY A 2 -10.32 -24.63 -3.19
CA GLY A 2 -9.37 -23.64 -3.74
C GLY A 2 -9.46 -22.32 -2.99
N THR A 3 -8.31 -21.76 -2.61
CA THR A 3 -8.22 -20.47 -1.91
C THR A 3 -8.86 -19.36 -2.75
N ASN A 4 -9.41 -18.34 -2.09
CA ASN A 4 -10.08 -17.20 -2.74
C ASN A 4 -9.22 -16.57 -3.86
N LYS A 5 -7.89 -16.53 -3.68
CA LYS A 5 -6.91 -16.08 -4.68
C LYS A 5 -6.96 -16.88 -5.99
N ALA A 6 -6.95 -18.21 -5.92
CA ALA A 6 -6.97 -19.06 -7.13
C ALA A 6 -8.26 -18.88 -7.95
N ARG A 7 -9.39 -18.57 -7.28
CA ARG A 7 -10.66 -18.26 -7.94
C ARG A 7 -10.62 -16.90 -8.63
N ILE A 8 -10.06 -15.88 -7.97
CA ILE A 8 -9.89 -14.54 -8.55
C ILE A 8 -8.94 -14.61 -9.74
N ASP A 9 -7.78 -15.24 -9.58
CA ASP A 9 -6.78 -15.45 -10.65
C ASP A 9 -7.41 -16.11 -11.89
N LYS A 10 -8.17 -17.19 -11.70
CA LYS A 10 -8.89 -17.85 -12.80
C LYS A 10 -9.94 -16.95 -13.47
N SER A 11 -10.58 -16.07 -12.71
CA SER A 11 -11.59 -15.14 -13.25
C SER A 11 -10.92 -14.06 -14.08
N ILE A 12 -9.83 -13.47 -13.57
CA ILE A 12 -9.03 -12.47 -14.30
C ILE A 12 -8.43 -13.10 -15.57
N LYS A 13 -7.86 -14.30 -15.50
CA LYS A 13 -7.32 -15.01 -16.67
C LYS A 13 -8.36 -15.20 -17.78
N LYS A 14 -9.61 -15.53 -17.43
CA LYS A 14 -10.70 -15.63 -18.41
C LYS A 14 -11.04 -14.29 -19.06
N ILE A 15 -11.02 -13.19 -18.30
CA ILE A 15 -11.23 -11.85 -18.84
C ILE A 15 -10.13 -11.49 -19.84
N LEU A 16 -8.91 -11.94 -19.58
CA LEU A 16 -7.69 -11.60 -20.33
C LEU A 16 -7.40 -12.56 -21.50
N GLU A 17 -8.13 -13.66 -21.63
CA GLU A 17 -7.87 -14.69 -22.62
C GLU A 17 -7.92 -14.14 -24.06
N GLY A 18 -6.81 -14.29 -24.79
CA GLY A 18 -6.67 -13.81 -26.17
C GLY A 18 -6.53 -12.30 -26.34
N LYS A 19 -6.43 -11.52 -25.25
CA LYS A 19 -6.26 -10.05 -25.29
C LYS A 19 -4.80 -9.64 -25.35
N THR A 20 -4.54 -8.58 -26.09
CA THR A 20 -3.28 -7.81 -26.02
C THR A 20 -3.20 -6.99 -24.74
N ILE A 21 -2.03 -6.42 -24.44
CA ILE A 21 -1.85 -5.52 -23.29
C ILE A 21 -2.81 -4.32 -23.36
N ASP A 22 -3.00 -3.72 -24.54
CA ASP A 22 -3.86 -2.56 -24.68
C ASP A 22 -5.35 -2.91 -24.50
N GLU A 23 -5.78 -4.07 -24.99
CA GLU A 23 -7.14 -4.59 -24.74
C GLU A 23 -7.34 -5.01 -23.28
N ALA A 24 -6.30 -5.52 -22.62
CA ALA A 24 -6.33 -5.84 -21.20
C ALA A 24 -6.53 -4.59 -20.35
N LYS A 25 -5.88 -3.47 -20.71
CA LYS A 25 -6.08 -2.17 -20.03
C LYS A 25 -7.53 -1.71 -20.11
N LEU A 26 -8.19 -1.88 -21.26
CA LEU A 26 -9.61 -1.57 -21.43
C LEU A 26 -10.52 -2.47 -20.58
N SER A 27 -10.02 -3.64 -20.18
CA SER A 27 -10.76 -4.61 -19.35
C SER A 27 -10.56 -4.39 -17.85
N MET A 28 -9.77 -3.39 -17.44
CA MET A 28 -9.52 -3.10 -16.03
C MET A 28 -10.79 -2.90 -15.19
N PRO A 29 -11.87 -2.25 -15.67
CA PRO A 29 -13.12 -2.15 -14.90
C PRO A 29 -13.74 -3.51 -14.59
N GLU A 30 -13.69 -4.44 -15.55
CA GLU A 30 -14.17 -5.80 -15.35
C GLU A 30 -13.26 -6.54 -14.36
N ILE A 31 -11.94 -6.38 -14.48
CA ILE A 31 -10.97 -6.99 -13.58
C ILE A 31 -11.16 -6.50 -12.13
N THR A 32 -11.25 -5.19 -11.90
CA THR A 32 -11.40 -4.63 -10.55
C THR A 32 -12.71 -5.05 -9.90
N SER A 33 -13.79 -5.23 -10.68
CA SER A 33 -15.07 -5.75 -10.16
C SER A 33 -14.97 -7.18 -9.60
N THR A 34 -13.98 -7.96 -10.03
CA THR A 34 -13.74 -9.32 -9.51
C THR A 34 -12.91 -9.35 -8.23
N ILE A 35 -12.24 -8.25 -7.88
CA ILE A 35 -11.34 -8.16 -6.73
C ILE A 35 -12.14 -7.75 -5.49
N LYS A 36 -11.89 -8.42 -4.36
CA LYS A 36 -12.49 -8.03 -3.08
C LYS A 36 -11.86 -6.73 -2.59
N SER A 37 -12.70 -5.82 -2.12
CA SER A 37 -12.36 -4.43 -1.85
C SER A 37 -11.75 -4.14 -0.48
N ASN A 38 -11.63 -5.14 0.39
CA ASN A 38 -11.05 -4.98 1.74
C ASN A 38 -9.53 -5.23 1.71
N PHE A 39 -8.76 -4.32 1.12
CA PHE A 39 -7.30 -4.44 1.10
C PHE A 39 -6.72 -4.12 2.47
N ILE A 40 -7.06 -2.97 3.03
CA ILE A 40 -6.43 -2.46 4.25
C ILE A 40 -6.82 -3.33 5.46
N ASP A 41 -8.12 -3.56 5.68
CA ASP A 41 -8.62 -4.32 6.83
C ASP A 41 -8.12 -5.78 6.90
N LYS A 42 -7.62 -6.33 5.79
CA LYS A 42 -7.01 -7.68 5.79
C LYS A 42 -5.59 -7.67 6.33
N GLU A 43 -4.87 -6.57 6.14
CA GLU A 43 -3.44 -6.50 6.43
C GLU A 43 -3.18 -5.81 7.77
N VAL A 44 -4.03 -4.87 8.19
CA VAL A 44 -3.87 -4.12 9.43
C VAL A 44 -5.22 -3.84 10.08
N SER A 45 -5.34 -4.18 11.36
CA SER A 45 -6.52 -3.85 12.18
C SER A 45 -6.47 -2.40 12.64
N GLU A 46 -7.60 -1.82 13.04
CA GLU A 46 -7.62 -0.46 13.63
C GLU A 46 -6.69 -0.37 14.85
N GLN A 47 -6.69 -1.36 15.74
CA GLN A 47 -5.83 -1.36 16.93
C GLN A 47 -4.35 -1.38 16.55
N SER A 48 -3.96 -2.29 15.63
CA SER A 48 -2.59 -2.39 15.14
C SER A 48 -2.16 -1.10 14.44
N TYR A 49 -3.05 -0.48 13.66
CA TYR A 49 -2.82 0.81 13.02
C TYR A 49 -2.51 1.90 14.04
N GLN A 50 -3.32 2.04 15.10
CA GLN A 50 -3.11 3.07 16.13
C GLN A 50 -1.79 2.84 16.89
N SER A 51 -1.44 1.59 17.19
CA SER A 51 -0.16 1.21 17.80
C SER A 51 1.03 1.61 16.91
N ILE A 52 1.00 1.20 15.63
CA ILE A 52 2.02 1.55 14.63
C ILE A 52 2.21 3.06 14.55
N VAL A 53 1.11 3.81 14.39
CA VAL A 53 1.17 5.28 14.27
C VAL A 53 1.74 5.89 15.55
N GLY A 54 1.35 5.42 16.73
CA GLY A 54 1.91 5.88 18.01
C GLY A 54 3.43 5.67 18.11
N VAL A 55 3.93 4.49 17.74
CA VAL A 55 5.37 4.18 17.76
C VAL A 55 6.13 5.03 16.73
N VAL A 56 5.64 5.06 15.49
CA VAL A 56 6.29 5.77 14.38
C VAL A 56 6.26 7.28 14.60
N GLY A 57 5.12 7.85 14.98
CA GLY A 57 4.98 9.27 15.30
C GLY A 57 5.92 9.70 16.43
N GLY A 58 6.03 8.89 17.49
CA GLY A 58 6.97 9.13 18.58
C GLY A 58 8.44 9.10 18.15
N LYS A 59 8.80 8.26 17.17
CA LYS A 59 10.15 8.17 16.62
C LYS A 59 10.46 9.27 15.61
N LEU A 60 9.51 9.62 14.74
CA LEU A 60 9.62 10.76 13.83
C LEU A 60 9.78 12.08 14.61
N SER A 61 9.03 12.28 15.68
CA SER A 61 9.20 13.47 16.55
C SER A 61 10.63 13.59 17.07
N LYS A 62 11.20 12.49 17.58
CA LYS A 62 12.59 12.47 18.07
C LYS A 62 13.60 12.65 16.95
N PHE A 63 13.34 12.10 15.77
CA PHE A 63 14.18 12.27 14.59
C PHE A 63 14.27 13.75 14.20
N TYR A 64 13.14 14.46 14.14
CA TYR A 64 13.12 15.89 13.81
C TYR A 64 13.54 16.82 14.96
N GLU A 65 13.84 16.26 16.14
CA GLU A 65 14.49 16.98 17.25
C GLU A 65 16.02 16.86 17.21
N LEU A 66 16.59 16.04 16.30
CA LEU A 66 18.03 15.94 16.09
C LEU A 66 18.58 17.21 15.42
N ASP A 67 19.89 17.38 15.48
CA ASP A 67 20.58 18.43 14.71
C ASP A 67 20.38 18.20 13.21
N GLU A 68 20.30 19.29 12.42
CA GLU A 68 20.04 19.26 10.98
C GLU A 68 21.04 18.36 10.23
N ASP A 69 22.32 18.44 10.61
CA ASP A 69 23.39 17.60 10.06
C ASP A 69 23.15 16.10 10.30
N GLU A 70 22.62 15.71 11.48
CA GLU A 70 22.33 14.31 11.81
C GLU A 70 21.08 13.80 11.06
N CYS A 71 20.07 14.66 10.89
CA CYS A 71 18.90 14.37 10.08
C CYS A 71 19.28 14.12 8.62
N GLU A 72 20.06 15.03 8.02
CA GLU A 72 20.53 14.89 6.65
C GLU A 72 21.40 13.64 6.46
N GLU A 73 22.22 13.30 7.46
CA GLU A 73 23.07 12.11 7.39
C GLU A 73 22.24 10.83 7.32
N ILE A 74 21.21 10.69 8.16
CA ILE A 74 20.28 9.55 8.11
C ILE A 74 19.42 9.59 6.84
N ALA A 75 18.99 10.78 6.40
CA ALA A 75 18.15 10.95 5.21
C ALA A 75 18.90 10.66 3.91
N ASN A 76 20.23 10.80 3.87
CA ASN A 76 21.03 10.61 2.65
C ASN A 76 21.92 9.35 2.65
N ASP A 77 22.34 8.86 3.81
CA ASP A 77 23.08 7.59 3.92
C ASP A 77 22.13 6.39 3.94
N LEU A 78 22.27 5.49 2.96
CA LEU A 78 21.42 4.31 2.83
C LEU A 78 21.53 3.36 4.04
N ILE A 79 22.74 3.15 4.54
CA ILE A 79 23.01 2.22 5.65
C ILE A 79 22.41 2.78 6.93
N LYS A 80 22.61 4.07 7.21
CA LYS A 80 22.02 4.71 8.39
C LYS A 80 20.50 4.72 8.34
N ARG A 81 19.93 4.97 7.17
CA ARG A 81 18.48 4.90 6.99
C ARG A 81 17.94 3.50 7.23
N GLU A 82 18.60 2.47 6.71
CA GLU A 82 18.21 1.08 6.96
C GLU A 82 18.28 0.72 8.45
N GLN A 83 19.32 1.17 9.16
CA GLN A 83 19.44 0.99 10.62
C GLN A 83 18.26 1.64 11.35
N TRP A 84 17.97 2.90 11.04
CA TRP A 84 16.86 3.63 11.63
C TRP A 84 15.50 2.96 11.36
N VAL A 85 15.26 2.52 10.12
CA VAL A 85 14.04 1.78 9.75
C VAL A 85 13.94 0.47 10.54
N ASN A 86 15.03 -0.27 10.69
CA ASN A 86 15.03 -1.53 11.43
C ASN A 86 14.71 -1.33 12.92
N GLU A 87 15.27 -0.31 13.56
CA GLU A 87 14.97 0.00 14.96
C GLU A 87 13.48 0.29 15.19
N ILE A 88 12.82 0.97 14.26
CA ILE A 88 11.38 1.24 14.36
C ILE A 88 10.58 -0.04 14.10
N MET A 89 10.96 -0.83 13.11
CA MET A 89 10.30 -2.10 12.84
C MET A 89 10.34 -3.02 14.05
N GLU A 90 11.48 -3.11 14.75
CA GLU A 90 11.62 -3.89 15.99
C GLU A 90 10.63 -3.41 17.06
N LEU A 91 10.52 -2.09 17.29
CA LEU A 91 9.59 -1.54 18.27
C LEU A 91 8.12 -1.76 17.90
N VAL A 92 7.79 -1.65 16.61
CA VAL A 92 6.44 -1.95 16.11
C VAL A 92 6.11 -3.43 16.31
N GLU A 93 7.07 -4.33 16.06
CA GLU A 93 6.92 -5.77 16.28
C GLU A 93 6.78 -6.11 17.77
N GLU A 94 7.48 -5.40 18.66
CA GLU A 94 7.37 -5.56 20.11
C GLU A 94 6.02 -5.07 20.67
N ASP A 95 5.48 -3.98 20.12
CA ASP A 95 4.20 -3.40 20.55
C ASP A 95 2.99 -4.09 19.89
N ALA A 96 3.20 -4.79 18.77
CA ALA A 96 2.16 -5.53 18.09
C ALA A 96 1.80 -6.82 18.86
N ASP A 97 0.60 -6.84 19.44
CA ASP A 97 0.01 -8.03 20.08
C ASP A 97 -0.20 -9.23 19.12
N THR A 98 0.03 -9.05 17.81
CA THR A 98 -0.25 -10.04 16.77
C THR A 98 0.80 -10.01 15.66
N GLU A 99 1.05 -11.18 15.05
CA GLU A 99 1.91 -11.32 13.87
C GLU A 99 1.43 -10.43 12.71
N MET A 100 2.32 -9.57 12.23
CA MET A 100 2.06 -8.70 11.08
C MET A 100 2.18 -9.47 9.76
N SER A 101 1.34 -9.14 8.78
CA SER A 101 1.42 -9.77 7.47
C SER A 101 2.68 -9.32 6.70
N ASP A 102 3.17 -10.18 5.79
CA ASP A 102 4.27 -9.84 4.88
C ASP A 102 4.01 -8.55 4.08
N ILE A 103 2.73 -8.28 3.73
CA ILE A 103 2.34 -7.06 3.01
C ILE A 103 2.50 -5.85 3.93
N LEU A 104 2.02 -5.93 5.17
CA LEU A 104 2.17 -4.86 6.14
C LEU A 104 3.64 -4.57 6.44
N LEU A 105 4.46 -5.60 6.70
CA LEU A 105 5.90 -5.45 6.96
C LEU A 105 6.63 -4.75 5.81
N LYS A 106 6.34 -5.14 4.57
CA LYS A 106 6.92 -4.49 3.37
C LYS A 106 6.43 -3.05 3.22
N ALA A 107 5.14 -2.82 3.42
CA ALA A 107 4.55 -1.48 3.32
C ALA A 107 5.17 -0.52 4.35
N LEU A 108 5.33 -0.97 5.60
CA LEU A 108 5.96 -0.19 6.67
C LEU A 108 7.40 0.20 6.32
N ARG A 109 8.22 -0.78 5.91
CA ARG A 109 9.62 -0.52 5.54
C ARG A 109 9.75 0.49 4.40
N ILE A 110 8.92 0.36 3.36
CA ILE A 110 8.91 1.31 2.24
C ILE A 110 8.46 2.68 2.72
N ALA A 111 7.37 2.76 3.48
CA ALA A 111 6.82 4.02 3.95
C ALA A 111 7.78 4.76 4.88
N LEU A 112 8.41 4.07 5.84
CA LEU A 112 9.43 4.66 6.73
C LEU A 112 10.63 5.17 5.94
N GLY A 113 11.16 4.34 5.03
CA GLY A 113 12.32 4.71 4.22
C GLY A 113 12.05 5.91 3.32
N GLU A 114 10.86 6.00 2.73
CA GLU A 114 10.45 7.18 1.94
C GLU A 114 10.21 8.41 2.81
N THR A 115 9.59 8.26 3.98
CA THR A 115 9.26 9.38 4.88
C THR A 115 10.53 10.08 5.35
N VAL A 116 11.54 9.31 5.78
CA VAL A 116 12.83 9.86 6.21
C VAL A 116 13.59 10.45 5.04
N LYS A 117 13.62 9.76 3.89
CA LYS A 117 14.33 10.23 2.69
C LYS A 117 13.79 11.58 2.17
N GLU A 118 12.48 11.77 2.25
CA GLU A 118 11.82 12.99 1.77
C GLU A 118 11.58 14.01 2.91
N GLU A 119 12.07 13.70 4.12
CA GLU A 119 11.95 14.52 5.33
C GLU A 119 10.50 14.98 5.61
N GLN A 120 9.56 14.02 5.57
CA GLN A 120 8.12 14.29 5.70
C GLN A 120 7.52 13.85 7.04
N ASP A 121 6.34 14.38 7.36
CA ASP A 121 5.68 14.10 8.64
C ASP A 121 4.95 12.74 8.74
N GLU A 122 4.35 12.50 9.90
CA GLU A 122 3.51 11.33 10.18
C GLU A 122 2.33 11.18 9.21
N THR A 123 1.76 12.29 8.71
CA THR A 123 0.65 12.23 7.75
C THR A 123 1.13 11.64 6.43
N TYR A 124 2.30 12.07 5.96
CA TYR A 124 2.93 11.49 4.78
C TYR A 124 3.26 10.01 4.98
N PHE A 125 3.81 9.64 6.14
CA PHE A 125 4.06 8.24 6.47
C PHE A 125 2.80 7.39 6.35
N VAL A 126 1.68 7.81 6.97
CA VAL A 126 0.42 7.07 6.92
C VAL A 126 -0.12 7.00 5.50
N GLU A 127 -0.04 8.09 4.72
CA GLU A 127 -0.42 8.08 3.30
C GLU A 127 0.37 7.02 2.53
N LYS A 128 1.70 7.00 2.70
CA LYS A 128 2.56 6.03 2.00
C LYS A 128 2.34 4.62 2.47
N MET A 129 2.18 4.38 3.77
CA MET A 129 1.90 3.05 4.31
C MET A 129 0.62 2.48 3.71
N LEU A 130 -0.49 3.23 3.77
CA LEU A 130 -1.77 2.77 3.25
C LEU A 130 -1.73 2.58 1.72
N TYR A 131 -1.06 3.49 1.00
CA TYR A 131 -0.84 3.34 -0.44
C TYR A 131 -0.08 2.06 -0.76
N GLN A 132 1.01 1.77 -0.04
CA GLN A 132 1.82 0.57 -0.27
C GLN A 132 1.06 -0.72 0.08
N ILE A 133 0.24 -0.72 1.13
CA ILE A 133 -0.65 -1.85 1.42
C ILE A 133 -1.54 -2.14 0.22
N VAL A 134 -2.25 -1.13 -0.30
CA VAL A 134 -3.13 -1.32 -1.46
C VAL A 134 -2.36 -1.75 -2.71
N PHE A 135 -1.23 -1.11 -3.00
CA PHE A 135 -0.37 -1.45 -4.13
C PHE A 135 0.09 -2.91 -4.09
N LEU A 136 0.63 -3.36 -2.95
CA LEU A 136 1.15 -4.72 -2.75
C LEU A 136 0.02 -5.76 -2.75
N SER A 137 -1.15 -5.43 -2.17
CA SER A 137 -2.32 -6.32 -2.21
C SER A 137 -2.87 -6.48 -3.64
N LEU A 138 -2.90 -5.41 -4.43
CA LEU A 138 -3.28 -5.45 -5.84
C LEU A 138 -2.30 -6.29 -6.65
N GLU A 139 -1.00 -6.04 -6.49
CA GLU A 139 0.05 -6.84 -7.10
C GLU A 139 -0.12 -8.33 -6.77
N ASN A 140 -0.21 -8.68 -5.49
CA ASN A 140 -0.36 -10.06 -5.05
C ASN A 140 -1.63 -10.74 -5.61
N THR A 141 -2.67 -9.94 -5.89
CA THR A 141 -3.95 -10.43 -6.44
C THR A 141 -3.90 -10.61 -7.96
N MET A 142 -3.27 -9.68 -8.68
CA MET A 142 -3.40 -9.57 -10.14
C MET A 142 -2.18 -10.11 -10.89
N GLN A 143 -0.99 -10.13 -10.28
CA GLN A 143 0.26 -10.44 -10.95
C GLN A 143 0.22 -11.79 -11.70
N GLY A 144 -0.18 -12.87 -11.02
CA GLY A 144 -0.21 -14.21 -11.63
C GLY A 144 -1.19 -14.36 -12.81
N ALA A 145 -2.21 -13.50 -12.89
CA ALA A 145 -3.14 -13.45 -14.01
C ALA A 145 -2.61 -12.56 -15.14
N LEU A 146 -2.00 -11.43 -14.81
CA LEU A 146 -1.41 -10.51 -15.78
C LEU A 146 -0.14 -11.09 -16.42
N GLU A 147 0.63 -11.92 -15.70
CA GLU A 147 1.78 -12.64 -16.28
C GLU A 147 1.37 -13.62 -17.39
N SER A 148 0.09 -13.99 -17.49
CA SER A 148 -0.43 -14.82 -18.58
C SER A 148 -0.85 -14.03 -19.83
N LEU A 149 -0.79 -12.69 -19.79
CA LEU A 149 -1.03 -11.83 -20.96
C LEU A 149 0.17 -11.91 -21.93
N GLY A 150 0.18 -12.97 -22.73
CA GLY A 150 1.15 -13.18 -23.80
C GLY A 150 2.57 -13.48 -23.32
N GLU A 151 3.39 -13.99 -24.24
CA GLU A 151 4.81 -14.16 -23.97
C GLU A 151 5.49 -12.78 -23.87
N GLY A 152 6.14 -12.51 -22.73
CA GLY A 152 7.09 -11.41 -22.60
C GLY A 152 6.65 -10.19 -21.80
N ILE A 153 5.46 -10.17 -21.18
CA ILE A 153 5.15 -9.12 -20.21
C ILE A 153 5.96 -9.31 -18.92
N THR A 154 6.71 -8.28 -18.52
CA THR A 154 7.57 -8.32 -17.34
C THR A 154 6.83 -7.80 -16.10
N ILE A 155 7.25 -8.21 -14.91
CA ILE A 155 6.70 -7.70 -13.63
C ILE A 155 6.76 -6.16 -13.57
N PRO A 156 7.86 -5.48 -13.95
CA PRO A 156 7.88 -4.02 -14.01
C PRO A 156 6.82 -3.41 -14.94
N GLN A 157 6.53 -4.04 -16.08
CA GLN A 157 5.46 -3.59 -16.97
C GLN A 157 4.08 -3.81 -16.34
N ILE A 158 3.84 -4.95 -15.68
CA ILE A 158 2.59 -5.21 -14.95
C ILE A 158 2.36 -4.11 -13.90
N ARG A 159 3.38 -3.84 -13.08
CA ARG A 159 3.34 -2.78 -12.07
C ARG A 159 3.02 -1.42 -12.69
N LYS A 160 3.73 -1.05 -13.75
CA LYS A 160 3.62 0.27 -14.39
C LYS A 160 2.30 0.48 -15.11
N GLU A 161 1.82 -0.52 -15.84
CA GLU A 161 0.72 -0.39 -16.79
C GLU A 161 -0.65 -0.74 -16.16
N PHE A 162 -0.67 -1.51 -15.07
CA PHE A 162 -1.91 -1.98 -14.45
C PHE A 162 -2.02 -1.63 -12.96
N ILE A 163 -1.03 -2.00 -12.16
CA ILE A 163 -1.14 -1.89 -10.69
C ILE A 163 -1.01 -0.44 -10.21
N LYS A 164 0.04 0.27 -10.65
CA LYS A 164 0.29 1.65 -10.24
C LYS A 164 -0.84 2.60 -10.65
N PRO A 165 -1.34 2.63 -11.91
CA PRO A 165 -2.44 3.51 -12.28
C PRO A 165 -3.71 3.25 -11.47
N LEU A 166 -3.97 1.98 -11.12
CA LEU A 166 -5.08 1.60 -10.26
C LEU A 166 -4.87 2.13 -8.83
N ALA A 167 -3.71 1.87 -8.23
CA ALA A 167 -3.39 2.35 -6.87
C ALA A 167 -3.43 3.90 -6.80
N ASP A 168 -2.84 4.59 -7.77
CA ASP A 168 -2.85 6.05 -7.87
C ASP A 168 -4.28 6.61 -7.89
N LYS A 169 -5.17 5.99 -8.67
CA LYS A 169 -6.58 6.38 -8.74
C LYS A 169 -7.35 6.10 -7.45
N LEU A 170 -7.01 5.03 -6.74
CA LEU A 170 -7.59 4.73 -5.42
C LEU A 170 -7.15 5.74 -4.36
N PHE A 171 -6.00 6.41 -4.55
CA PHE A 171 -5.45 7.43 -3.65
C PHE A 171 -5.52 8.85 -4.23
N GLU A 172 -6.55 9.15 -5.02
CA GLU A 172 -6.87 10.52 -5.44
C GLU A 172 -7.17 11.44 -4.23
N ASN A 173 -7.22 12.75 -4.49
CA ASN A 173 -7.18 13.81 -3.47
C ASN A 173 -8.17 13.65 -2.31
N ASP A 174 -9.37 13.12 -2.56
CA ASP A 174 -10.39 12.89 -1.54
C ASP A 174 -9.97 11.86 -0.48
N VAL A 175 -9.24 10.82 -0.87
CA VAL A 175 -8.68 9.83 0.08
C VAL A 175 -7.52 10.45 0.85
N LYS A 176 -6.65 11.22 0.17
CA LYS A 176 -5.53 11.95 0.83
C LYS A 176 -6.01 12.94 1.87
N GLU A 177 -7.07 13.69 1.58
CA GLU A 177 -7.69 14.61 2.54
C GLU A 177 -8.19 13.88 3.79
N ASN A 178 -8.69 12.66 3.64
CA ASN A 178 -9.18 11.84 4.74
C ASN A 178 -8.05 11.19 5.54
N ILE A 179 -6.88 10.93 4.95
CA ILE A 179 -5.70 10.48 5.70
C ILE A 179 -5.30 11.51 6.78
N SER A 180 -5.29 12.81 6.47
CA SER A 180 -5.01 13.82 7.50
C SER A 180 -6.07 13.82 8.63
N LYS A 181 -7.33 13.52 8.32
CA LYS A 181 -8.39 13.38 9.32
C LYS A 181 -8.21 12.11 10.17
N LEU A 182 -7.73 11.02 9.55
CA LEU A 182 -7.45 9.75 10.20
C LEU A 182 -6.33 9.90 11.23
N VAL A 183 -5.21 10.51 10.85
CA VAL A 183 -4.08 10.79 11.74
C VAL A 183 -4.49 11.65 12.93
N LYS A 184 -5.40 12.61 12.71
CA LYS A 184 -5.98 13.46 13.77
C LYS A 184 -7.07 12.76 14.60
N GLY A 185 -7.34 11.47 14.38
CA GLY A 185 -8.38 10.70 15.08
C GLY A 185 -9.80 11.16 14.79
N LYS A 186 -10.04 11.92 13.71
CA LYS A 186 -11.38 12.44 13.35
C LYS A 186 -12.22 11.44 12.56
N ILE A 187 -11.56 10.47 11.93
CA ILE A 187 -12.18 9.34 11.25
C ILE A 187 -11.40 8.07 11.61
N THR A 188 -11.96 6.91 11.26
CA THR A 188 -11.34 5.59 11.47
C THR A 188 -10.73 5.04 10.19
N LEU A 189 -9.86 4.04 10.33
CA LEU A 189 -9.26 3.34 9.19
C LEU A 189 -10.33 2.69 8.31
N ALA A 190 -11.39 2.19 8.94
CA ALA A 190 -12.55 1.62 8.25
C ALA A 190 -13.17 2.58 7.23
N ILE A 191 -13.28 3.87 7.55
CA ILE A 191 -13.82 4.89 6.63
C ILE A 191 -12.91 5.04 5.40
N VAL A 192 -11.60 5.04 5.59
CA VAL A 192 -10.64 5.11 4.47
C VAL A 192 -10.71 3.84 3.61
N ASN A 193 -10.80 2.67 4.24
CA ASN A 193 -10.94 1.40 3.54
C ASN A 193 -12.25 1.31 2.74
N GLU A 194 -13.37 1.81 3.28
CA GLU A 194 -14.65 1.90 2.57
C GLU A 194 -14.58 2.80 1.33
N GLN A 195 -13.89 3.95 1.42
CA GLN A 195 -13.73 4.84 0.27
C GLN A 195 -12.89 4.21 -0.84
N ILE A 196 -11.78 3.58 -0.48
CA ILE A 196 -10.95 2.84 -1.44
C ILE A 196 -11.78 1.71 -2.06
N ALA A 197 -12.58 1.01 -1.25
CA ALA A 197 -13.45 -0.05 -1.73
C ALA A 197 -14.49 0.44 -2.73
N ASP A 198 -15.10 1.59 -2.48
CA ASP A 198 -16.10 2.18 -3.37
C ASP A 198 -15.47 2.74 -4.65
N LYS A 199 -14.28 3.33 -4.58
CA LYS A 199 -13.51 3.71 -5.78
C LYS A 199 -13.14 2.49 -6.62
N LEU A 200 -12.76 1.37 -6.00
CA LEU A 200 -12.44 0.14 -6.72
C LEU A 200 -13.64 -0.42 -7.50
N LYS A 201 -14.83 -0.43 -6.88
CA LYS A 201 -16.08 -0.86 -7.53
C LYS A 201 -16.46 0.01 -8.73
N ASN A 202 -16.18 1.31 -8.63
CA ASN A 202 -16.51 2.30 -9.66
C ASN A 202 -15.34 2.57 -10.62
N PHE A 203 -14.26 1.77 -10.54
CA PHE A 203 -13.10 1.95 -11.40
C PHE A 203 -13.50 1.67 -12.86
N GLY A 204 -13.65 2.73 -13.66
CA GLY A 204 -14.12 2.65 -15.05
C GLY A 204 -15.50 3.24 -15.34
N GLY A 205 -16.19 3.77 -14.33
CA GLY A 205 -17.40 4.58 -14.53
C GLY A 205 -17.06 6.01 -14.96
N PHE A 206 -16.64 6.19 -16.21
CA PHE A 206 -16.61 7.46 -16.92
C PHE A 206 -16.97 7.23 -18.39
#